data_AF-A0A536AIL4-F1
#
_entry.id   AF-A0A536AIL4-F1
#
_cell.length_a   1.000
_cell.length_b   1.000
_cell.length_c   1.000
_cell.angle_alpha   90.00
_cell.angle_beta   90.00
_cell.angle_gamma   90.00
#
_symmetry.space_group_name_H-M   'P 1'
#
loop_
_entity.id
_entity.type
_entity.pdbx_description
1 polymer ?
#
loop_
_entity_poly.entity_id
_entity_poly.type
_entity_poly.pdbx_seq_one_letter_code
_entity_poly.pdbx_strand_id
1 'polypeptide(L)' 'MRFRVLLDGESAAAGHGADVDADGNGTVVQQRMYQLIRQPGPIRDRRFEIEFLDGGAEAFCFTFG' A
#
# COMPACT_ATOMS: atom_id res chain seq x y z
N MET A 1 -7.04 -11.73 3.17
CA MET A 1 -7.12 -10.66 4.20
C MET A 1 -7.06 -9.32 3.50
N ARG A 2 -8.00 -8.43 3.79
CA ARG A 2 -8.10 -7.12 3.16
C ARG A 2 -7.20 -6.11 3.86
N PHE A 3 -6.67 -5.19 3.08
CA PHE A 3 -5.92 -4.05 3.59
C PHE A 3 -6.25 -2.80 2.78
N ARG A 4 -5.94 -1.64 3.36
CA ARG A 4 -6.02 -0.33 2.72
C ARG A 4 -4.71 0.42 2.91
N VAL A 5 -4.30 1.18 1.90
CA VAL A 5 -3.15 2.08 1.95
C VAL A 5 -3.57 3.51 1.67
N LEU A 6 -2.91 4.44 2.34
CA LEU A 6 -3.06 5.87 2.13
C LEU A 6 -1.69 6.53 1.97
N LEU A 7 -1.69 7.67 1.29
CA LEU A 7 -0.53 8.55 1.17
C LEU A 7 -0.94 9.96 1.64
N ASP A 8 -0.30 10.44 2.70
CA ASP A 8 -0.69 11.67 3.42
C ASP A 8 -2.17 11.70 3.85
N GLY A 9 -2.74 10.54 4.20
CA GLY A 9 -4.16 10.40 4.56
C GLY A 9 -5.12 10.37 3.36
N GLU A 10 -4.64 10.49 2.12
CA GLU A 10 -5.44 10.40 0.91
C GLU A 10 -5.33 9.03 0.24
N SER A 11 -6.34 8.67 -0.57
CA SER A 11 -6.28 7.46 -1.38
C SER A 11 -5.06 7.50 -2.31
N ALA A 12 -4.39 6.36 -2.43
CA ALA A 12 -3.23 6.21 -3.31
C ALA A 12 -3.58 6.24 -4.82
N ALA A 13 -4.79 6.60 -5.22
CA ALA A 13 -5.31 6.52 -6.60
C ALA A 13 -4.30 6.88 -7.71
N ALA A 14 -3.68 8.07 -7.66
CA ALA A 14 -2.77 8.50 -8.72
C ALA A 14 -1.38 7.81 -8.68
N GLY A 15 -1.09 7.07 -7.61
CA GLY A 15 0.19 6.41 -7.37
C GLY A 15 0.01 5.00 -6.81
N HIS A 16 -1.07 4.30 -7.15
CA HIS A 16 -1.32 2.96 -6.63
C HIS A 16 -0.30 1.99 -7.24
N GLY A 17 0.12 1.01 -6.45
CA GLY A 17 0.98 -0.06 -6.94
C GLY A 17 0.20 -1.11 -7.73
N ALA A 18 0.91 -2.10 -8.26
CA ALA A 18 0.31 -3.18 -9.04
C ALA A 18 -0.63 -4.08 -8.22
N ASP A 19 -0.45 -4.11 -6.89
CA ASP A 19 -1.23 -4.96 -6.00
C ASP A 19 -2.31 -4.20 -5.21
N VAL A 20 -2.58 -2.95 -5.60
CA VAL A 20 -3.53 -2.04 -4.96
C VAL A 20 -4.43 -1.45 -6.05
N ASP A 21 -5.73 -1.37 -5.78
CA ASP A 21 -6.70 -0.74 -6.68
C ASP A 21 -6.67 0.80 -6.61
N ALA A 22 -7.47 1.44 -7.46
CA ALA A 22 -7.52 2.90 -7.54
C ALA A 22 -8.05 3.57 -6.26
N ASP A 23 -8.75 2.85 -5.39
CA ASP A 23 -9.24 3.38 -4.12
C ASP A 23 -8.24 3.16 -2.97
N GLY A 24 -7.11 2.50 -3.24
CA GLY A 24 -6.08 2.20 -2.24
C GLY A 24 -6.31 0.88 -1.51
N ASN A 25 -7.17 -0.01 -2.01
CA ASN A 25 -7.44 -1.29 -1.36
C ASN A 25 -6.66 -2.43 -2.02
N GLY A 26 -6.37 -3.46 -1.24
CA GLY A 26 -5.77 -4.68 -1.74
C GLY A 26 -6.13 -5.89 -0.87
N THR A 27 -5.72 -7.07 -1.33
CA THR A 27 -5.95 -8.32 -0.61
C THR A 27 -4.66 -9.14 -0.56
N VAL A 28 -4.24 -9.50 0.65
CA VAL A 28 -3.20 -10.51 0.87
C VAL A 28 -3.81 -11.88 0.60
N VAL A 29 -3.29 -12.53 -0.43
CA VAL A 29 -3.68 -13.89 -0.87
C VAL A 29 -2.57 -14.91 -0.69
N GLN A 30 -1.33 -14.45 -0.56
CA GLN A 30 -0.13 -15.27 -0.37
C GLN A 30 0.98 -14.47 0.30
N GLN A 31 1.94 -15.15 0.92
CA GLN A 31 3.12 -14.51 1.51
C GLN A 31 4.15 -14.20 0.41
N ARG A 32 4.17 -12.96 -0.07
CA ARG A 32 5.11 -12.46 -1.07
C ARG A 32 5.38 -10.97 -0.87
N MET A 33 6.23 -10.40 -1.71
CA MET A 33 6.35 -8.95 -1.84
C MET A 33 5.16 -8.39 -2.61
N TYR A 34 4.56 -7.32 -2.08
CA TYR A 34 3.46 -6.59 -2.69
C TYR A 34 3.94 -5.18 -3.07
N GLN A 35 3.66 -4.75 -4.29
CA GLN A 35 3.89 -3.37 -4.73
C GLN A 35 2.67 -2.52 -4.36
N LEU A 36 2.81 -1.70 -3.32
CA LEU A 36 1.70 -0.94 -2.72
C LEU A 36 1.53 0.45 -3.33
N ILE A 37 2.64 1.16 -3.54
CA ILE A 37 2.67 2.55 -4.03
C ILE A 37 3.68 2.63 -5.17
N ARG A 38 3.33 3.37 -6.22
CA ARG A 38 4.21 3.77 -7.33
C ARG A 38 3.95 5.24 -7.67
N GLN A 39 4.65 6.13 -6.98
CA GLN A 39 4.48 7.57 -7.17
C GLN A 39 5.04 8.01 -8.54
N PRO A 40 4.26 8.72 -9.37
CA PRO A 40 4.78 9.37 -10.56
C PRO A 40 5.51 10.67 -10.20
N GLY A 41 6.53 11.01 -10.98
CA GLY A 41 7.26 12.28 -10.83
C GLY A 41 8.29 12.29 -9.69
N PRO A 42 8.76 13.47 -9.27
CA PRO A 42 9.77 13.59 -8.22
C PRO A 42 9.29 12.99 -6.89
N ILE A 43 10.09 12.08 -6.34
CA ILE A 43 9.84 11.51 -5.02
C ILE A 43 10.19 12.56 -3.96
N ARG A 44 9.26 12.78 -3.04
CA ARG A 44 9.42 13.63 -1.85
C ARG A 44 9.03 12.83 -0.61
N ASP A 45 9.35 13.36 0.56
CA ASP A 45 8.89 12.77 1.82
C ASP A 45 7.36 12.80 1.88
N ARG A 46 6.79 11.65 2.27
CA ARG A 46 5.34 11.42 2.41
C ARG A 46 5.08 10.56 3.65
N ARG A 47 3.88 10.65 4.19
CA ARG A 47 3.38 9.68 5.17
C ARG A 47 2.70 8.53 4.43
N PHE A 48 3.27 7.34 4.51
CA PHE A 48 2.64 6.11 4.08
C PHE A 48 1.89 5.48 5.26
N GLU A 49 0.65 5.07 5.03
CA GLU A 49 -0.19 4.41 6.02
C GLU A 49 -0.73 3.11 5.42
N ILE A 50 -0.74 2.05 6.22
CA ILE A 50 -1.37 0.77 5.87
C ILE A 50 -2.20 0.27 7.03
N GLU A 51 -3.42 -0.17 6.72
CA GLU A 51 -4.37 -0.74 7.68
C GLU A 51 -4.79 -2.14 7.21
N PHE A 52 -4.65 -3.14 8.08
CA PHE A 52 -5.20 -4.47 7.85
C PHE A 52 -6.61 -4.53 8.43
N LEU A 53 -7.60 -4.76 7.58
CA LEU A 53 -9.03 -4.68 7.94
C LEU A 53 -9.56 -5.99 8.55
N ASP A 54 -8.80 -7.07 8.40
CA ASP A 54 -9.05 -8.35 9.03
C ASP A 54 -7.79 -8.75 9.84
N GLY A 55 -7.96 -9.54 10.90
CA GLY A 55 -6.83 -10.03 11.71
C GLY A 55 -5.98 -11.10 11.00
N GLY A 56 -4.78 -11.37 11.53
CA GLY A 56 -3.88 -12.42 11.02
C GLY A 56 -2.81 -11.93 10.04
N ALA A 57 -2.66 -10.62 9.88
CA ALA A 57 -1.53 -10.04 9.15
C ALA A 57 -0.25 -10.13 9.96
N GLU A 58 0.83 -10.54 9.31
CA GLU A 58 2.19 -10.29 9.79
C GLU A 58 2.96 -9.55 8.69
N ALA A 59 3.49 -8.39 9.03
CA ALA A 59 4.38 -7.64 8.14
C ALA A 59 5.83 -7.90 8.54
N PHE A 60 6.63 -8.42 7.61
CA PHE A 60 8.04 -8.70 7.87
C PHE A 60 8.92 -7.46 7.62
N CYS A 61 8.70 -6.76 6.51
CA CYS A 61 9.42 -5.56 6.15
C CYS A 61 8.58 -4.63 5.28
N PHE A 62 8.94 -3.34 5.33
CA PHE A 62 8.50 -2.32 4.38
C PHE A 62 9.75 -1.71 3.75
N THR A 63 9.77 -1.61 2.43
CA THR A 63 10.89 -1.06 1.67
C THR A 63 10.39 0.09 0.81
N PHE A 64 11.18 1.16 0.76
CA PHE A 64 10.94 2.34 -0.08
C PHE A 64 12.13 2.51 -1.02
N GLY A 65 11.87 2.77 -2.30
CA GLY A 65 12.87 2.92 -3.34
C GLY A 65 12.38 3.81 -4.47
#